data_AF-A0A519SRI5-F1
#
_entry.id   AF-A0A519SRI5-F1
#
_cell.length_a   1.000
_cell.length_b   1.000
_cell.length_c   1.000
_cell.angle_alpha   90.00
_cell.angle_beta   90.00
_cell.angle_gamma   90.00
#
_symmetry.space_group_name_H-M   'P 1'
#
loop_
_entity.id
_entity.type
_entity.pdbx_description
1 polymer ?
#
loop_
_entity_poly.entity_id
_entity_poly.type
_entity_poly.pdbx_seq_one_letter_code
_entity_poly.pdbx_strand_id
1 'polypeptide(L)' 'MRHWYVPLLLSLLALSGFAQTKPASRTAISPETRQRLTLPNGWSLSPIGRSLPLGDLPLTTVVSPNGKRLAVTN' A
#
# COMPACT_ATOMS: atom_id res chain seq x y z
N MET A 1 -5.93 54.63 17.94
CA MET A 1 -6.79 53.49 18.35
C MET A 1 -6.76 52.40 17.26
N ARG A 2 -5.59 52.00 16.73
CA ARG A 2 -4.60 50.98 17.18
C ARG A 2 -5.09 49.51 17.22
N HIS A 3 -5.45 49.00 16.04
CA HIS A 3 -5.13 47.68 15.41
C HIS A 3 -5.00 46.37 16.23
N TRP A 4 -5.45 46.30 17.48
CA TRP A 4 -5.19 45.15 18.38
C TRP A 4 -5.87 43.83 17.98
N TYR A 5 -6.85 43.87 17.07
CA TYR A 5 -7.58 42.68 16.60
C TYR A 5 -6.94 42.01 15.38
N VAL A 6 -6.00 42.68 14.71
CA VAL A 6 -5.29 42.15 13.53
C VAL A 6 -4.52 40.85 13.83
N PRO A 7 -3.78 40.69 14.94
CA PRO A 7 -3.12 39.41 15.23
C PRO A 7 -4.11 38.28 15.60
N LEU A 8 -5.30 38.63 16.14
CA LEU A 8 -6.31 37.64 16.54
C LEU A 8 -7.07 37.08 15.34
N LEU A 9 -7.34 37.91 14.32
CA LEU A 9 -7.96 37.48 13.07
C LEU A 9 -6.98 36.68 12.19
N LEU A 10 -5.68 37.00 12.24
CA LEU A 10 -4.63 36.28 11.50
C LEU A 10 -4.38 34.87 12.08
N SER A 11 -4.58 34.69 13.39
CA SER A 11 -4.44 33.39 14.05
C SER A 11 -5.55 32.40 13.67
N LEU A 12 -6.76 32.88 13.40
CA LEU A 12 -7.90 32.03 13.00
C LEU A 12 -7.76 31.47 11.57
N LEU A 13 -7.03 32.17 10.69
CA LEU A 13 -6.80 31.74 9.31
C LEU A 13 -5.69 30.67 9.18
N ALA A 14 -4.88 30.47 10.22
CA ALA A 14 -3.77 29.52 10.21
C ALA A 14 -4.17 28.06 10.53
N LEU A 15 -5.43 27.81 10.93
CA LEU A 15 -5.88 26.49 11.36
C LEU A 15 -6.42 25.58 10.23
N SER A 16 -6.62 26.10 9.02
CA SER A 16 -7.24 25.34 7.91
C SER A 16 -6.27 24.48 7.08
N GLY A 17 -4.98 24.43 7.45
CA GLY A 17 -3.93 23.83 6.60
C GLY A 17 -3.62 22.33 6.79
N PHE A 18 -4.14 21.66 7.83
CA PHE A 18 -3.75 20.28 8.15
C PHE A 18 -4.84 19.24 7.86
N ALA A 19 -5.45 19.29 6.68
CA ALA A 19 -6.22 18.16 6.16
C ALA A 19 -5.28 17.24 5.37
N GLN A 20 -4.50 16.40 6.06
CA GLN A 20 -3.67 15.39 5.41
C GLN A 20 -4.57 14.32 4.80
N THR A 21 -4.82 14.40 3.50
CA THR A 21 -5.47 13.33 2.73
C THR A 21 -4.60 12.08 2.85
N LYS A 22 -5.12 11.04 3.50
CA LYS A 22 -4.47 9.73 3.61
C LYS A 22 -4.22 9.24 2.18
N PRO A 23 -2.97 9.12 1.70
CA PRO A 23 -2.74 8.58 0.37
C PRO A 23 -3.31 7.16 0.39
N ALA A 24 -4.24 6.88 -0.52
CA ALA A 24 -4.68 5.52 -0.76
C ALA A 24 -3.42 4.71 -1.05
N SER A 25 -3.08 3.79 -0.15
CA SER A 25 -1.98 2.85 -0.34
C SER A 25 -2.28 2.04 -1.59
N ARG A 26 -1.84 2.53 -2.75
CA ARG A 26 -1.65 1.69 -3.92
C ARG A 26 -0.62 0.68 -3.46
N THR A 27 -1.05 -0.55 -3.19
CA THR A 27 -0.17 -1.67 -2.89
C THR A 27 0.66 -1.94 -4.14
N ALA A 28 1.65 -1.08 -4.38
CA ALA A 28 2.80 -1.44 -5.16
C ALA A 28 3.48 -2.53 -4.33
N ILE A 29 3.27 -3.79 -4.74
CA ILE A 29 4.08 -4.93 -4.34
C ILE A 29 5.51 -4.63 -4.83
N SER A 30 6.20 -3.75 -4.12
CA SER A 30 7.63 -3.53 -4.30
C SER A 30 8.34 -4.80 -3.81
N PRO A 31 9.17 -5.44 -4.64
CA PRO A 31 9.83 -6.71 -4.30
C PRO A 31 10.80 -6.60 -3.11
N GLU A 32 11.12 -5.38 -2.68
CA GLU A 32 12.19 -5.08 -1.74
C GLU A 32 11.73 -5.07 -0.27
N THR A 33 10.43 -4.95 0.01
CA THR A 33 9.92 -4.87 1.39
C THR A 33 8.95 -6.01 1.65
N ARG A 34 9.25 -6.87 2.62
CA ARG A 34 8.31 -7.86 3.18
C ARG A 34 7.14 -7.14 3.86
N GLN A 35 6.30 -6.47 3.08
CA GLN A 35 5.13 -5.78 3.59
C GLN A 35 4.17 -6.82 4.14
N ARG A 36 3.92 -6.70 5.43
CA ARG A 36 2.91 -7.46 6.14
C ARG A 36 1.54 -7.01 5.60
N LEU A 37 0.79 -7.95 5.03
CA LEU A 37 -0.54 -7.71 4.48
C LEU A 37 -1.57 -7.85 5.61
N THR A 38 -2.31 -6.78 5.91
CA THR A 38 -3.41 -6.82 6.87
C THR A 38 -4.70 -7.23 6.16
N LEU A 39 -5.30 -8.33 6.61
CA LEU A 39 -6.57 -8.82 6.13
C LEU A 39 -7.74 -8.02 6.75
N PRO A 40 -8.93 -7.96 6.10
CA PRO A 40 -10.10 -7.24 6.61
C PRO A 40 -10.60 -7.70 7.98
N ASN A 41 -10.22 -8.91 8.41
CA ASN A 41 -10.53 -9.46 9.74
C ASN A 41 -9.51 -9.07 10.83
N GLY A 42 -8.55 -8.19 10.53
CA GLY A 42 -7.52 -7.75 11.46
C GLY A 42 -6.31 -8.67 11.57
N TRP A 43 -6.28 -9.82 10.90
CA TRP A 43 -5.10 -10.68 10.86
C TRP A 43 -4.04 -10.14 9.92
N SER A 44 -2.78 -10.55 10.14
CA SER A 44 -1.63 -10.08 9.36
C SER A 44 -0.87 -11.24 8.74
N LEU A 45 -0.68 -11.22 7.42
CA LEU A 45 0.09 -12.20 6.67
C LEU A 45 1.48 -11.68 6.32
N SER A 46 2.49 -12.52 6.50
CA SER A 46 3.86 -12.25 6.06
C SER A 46 4.22 -13.28 4.99
N PRO A 47 4.22 -12.93 3.70
CA PRO A 47 4.44 -13.90 2.63
C PRO A 47 5.85 -14.49 2.70
N ILE A 48 5.95 -15.79 2.43
CA ILE A 48 7.23 -16.50 2.33
C ILE A 48 7.71 -16.51 0.88
N GLY A 49 9.03 -16.45 0.68
CA GLY A 49 9.63 -16.49 -0.66
C GLY A 49 9.55 -15.16 -1.41
N ARG A 50 9.56 -15.25 -2.75
CA ARG A 50 9.51 -14.10 -3.66
C ARG A 50 8.31 -14.26 -4.58
N SER A 51 7.60 -13.18 -4.84
CA SER A 51 6.57 -13.16 -5.89
C SER A 51 7.25 -13.09 -7.26
N LEU A 52 6.82 -13.93 -8.20
CA LEU A 52 7.33 -13.95 -9.57
C LEU A 52 6.27 -13.34 -10.49
N PRO A 53 6.53 -12.20 -11.16
CA PRO A 53 5.59 -11.63 -12.12
C PRO A 53 5.50 -12.53 -13.36
N LEU A 54 4.28 -12.84 -13.82
CA LEU A 54 4.03 -13.81 -14.92
C LEU A 54 3.56 -13.16 -16.24
N GLY A 55 3.56 -11.82 -16.31
CA GLY A 55 2.99 -11.08 -17.44
C GLY A 55 1.46 -11.19 -17.50
N ASP A 56 0.89 -10.94 -18.67
CA ASP A 56 -0.56 -10.98 -18.87
C ASP A 56 -1.03 -12.38 -19.29
N LEU A 57 -2.16 -12.83 -18.72
CA LEU A 57 -2.93 -14.02 -19.11
C LEU A 57 -2.21 -15.38 -18.96
N PRO A 58 -1.89 -15.84 -17.73
CA PRO A 58 -1.42 -17.21 -17.55
C PRO A 58 -2.49 -18.22 -17.98
N LEU A 59 -2.19 -19.02 -19.01
CA LEU A 59 -3.15 -19.94 -19.62
C LEU A 59 -3.25 -21.28 -18.88
N THR A 60 -2.11 -21.82 -18.42
CA THR A 60 -2.04 -23.14 -17.77
C THR A 60 -0.97 -23.16 -16.68
N THR A 61 -1.26 -23.87 -15.58
CA THR A 61 -0.35 -24.12 -14.45
C THR A 61 -0.34 -25.60 -14.08
N VAL A 62 0.86 -26.21 -13.93
CA VAL A 62 1.01 -27.62 -13.51
C VAL A 62 2.11 -27.77 -12.44
N VAL A 63 1.88 -28.66 -11.47
CA VAL A 63 2.81 -28.96 -10.37
C VAL A 63 3.53 -30.28 -10.65
N SER A 64 4.83 -30.35 -10.36
CA SER A 64 5.58 -31.62 -10.48
C SER A 64 5.11 -32.67 -9.45
N PRO A 65 5.24 -33.98 -9.73
CA PRO A 65 4.79 -35.03 -8.79
C PRO A 65 5.40 -34.93 -7.39
N ASN A 66 6.63 -34.40 -7.30
CA ASN A 66 7.33 -34.19 -6.03
C ASN A 66 7.04 -32.83 -5.36
N GLY A 67 6.17 -31.99 -5.94
CA GLY A 67 5.76 -30.68 -5.40
C GLY A 67 6.84 -29.59 -5.42
N LYS A 68 8.01 -29.84 -6.02
CA LYS A 68 9.16 -28.90 -5.98
C LYS A 68 9.17 -27.88 -7.12
N ARG A 69 8.37 -28.08 -8.18
CA ARG A 69 8.36 -27.23 -9.36
C ARG A 69 6.93 -26.93 -9.80
N LEU A 70 6.75 -25.73 -10.32
CA LEU A 70 5.53 -25.24 -10.94
C LEU A 70 5.88 -24.76 -12.36
N ALA A 71 5.21 -25.27 -13.38
CA ALA A 71 5.33 -24.75 -14.74
C ALA A 71 4.09 -23.92 -15.07
N VAL A 72 4.32 -22.73 -15.62
CA VAL A 72 3.27 -21.78 -16.03
C VAL A 72 3.51 -21.41 -17.50
N THR A 73 2.43 -21.27 -18.28
CA THR A 73 2.47 -20.89 -19.71
C THR A 73 1.78 -19.56 -19.93
N ASN A 74 2.28 -18.80 -20.91
CA ASN A 74 1.74 -17.53 -21.42
C ASN A 74 1.62 -17.68 -22.94
#